data_AF-C7DZD6-F1
#
_entry.id   AF-C7DZD6-F1
#
_cell.length_a   1.000
_cell.length_b   1.000
_cell.length_c   1.000
_cell.angle_alpha   90.00
_cell.angle_beta   90.00
_cell.angle_gamma   90.00
#
_symmetry.space_group_name_H-M   'P 1'
#
loop_
_entity.id
_entity.type
_entity.pdbx_description
1 polymer ?
#
loop_
_entity_poly.entity_id
_entity_poly.type
_entity_poly.pdbx_seq_one_letter_code
_entity_poly.pdbx_strand_id
1 'polypeptide(L)'
;PTAVNIKGFSGEDATPALKGADIVLISAGVARKPGMDRSDLFNVNAGIVRNLVEQIARTCPKALIGIITNPVNTTVAIAAEVLKKAGVYDKNKLFGITTLDTIRSNTFVAELKGKQPQDIEVPVIGGHSGVTILPLLSQIPGISFTEQEVIDLTKRIKNEGTEVVEAKAGGGSTTLSMG
;
A
#
# COMPACT_ATOMS: atom_id res chain seq x y z
N PRO A 1 -3.61 18.39 16.52
CA PRO A 1 -3.06 17.31 17.37
C PRO A 1 -4.11 16.83 18.39
N THR A 2 -4.63 15.63 18.22
CA THR A 2 -5.44 14.95 19.25
C THR A 2 -4.51 14.36 20.31
N ALA A 3 -4.94 14.34 21.58
CA ALA A 3 -4.19 13.68 22.63
C ALA A 3 -4.18 12.16 22.37
N VAL A 4 -3.01 11.61 22.05
CA VAL A 4 -2.82 10.18 21.78
C VAL A 4 -1.83 9.59 22.78
N ASN A 5 -2.11 8.38 23.26
CA ASN A 5 -1.18 7.61 24.08
C ASN A 5 -0.36 6.69 23.17
N ILE A 6 0.97 6.74 23.29
CA ILE A 6 1.89 5.98 22.44
C ILE A 6 2.64 4.98 23.31
N LYS A 7 2.63 3.71 22.90
CA LYS A 7 3.42 2.64 23.52
C LYS A 7 4.28 1.95 22.46
N GLY A 8 5.57 1.87 22.72
CA GLY A 8 6.53 1.17 21.87
C GLY A 8 6.73 -0.27 22.34
N PHE A 9 6.92 -1.18 21.38
CA PHE A 9 7.25 -2.58 21.61
C PHE A 9 8.41 -2.96 20.68
N SER A 10 9.21 -3.94 21.07
CA SER A 10 10.36 -4.42 20.29
C SER A 10 10.55 -5.92 20.48
N GLY A 11 11.26 -6.55 19.55
CA GLY A 11 11.47 -8.01 19.50
C GLY A 11 10.65 -8.69 18.40
N GLU A 12 10.73 -10.01 18.34
CA GLU A 12 10.06 -10.83 17.31
C GLU A 12 8.60 -11.18 17.68
N ASP A 13 8.26 -11.13 18.97
CA ASP A 13 6.90 -11.37 19.46
C ASP A 13 6.10 -10.06 19.44
N ALA A 14 5.20 -9.95 18.47
CA ALA A 14 4.27 -8.83 18.32
C ALA A 14 3.04 -8.96 19.23
N THR A 15 2.81 -10.11 19.87
CA THR A 15 1.64 -10.38 20.72
C THR A 15 1.36 -9.26 21.75
N PRO A 16 2.35 -8.71 22.47
CA PRO A 16 2.10 -7.63 23.43
C PRO A 16 1.50 -6.36 22.80
N ALA A 17 1.89 -6.05 21.56
CA ALA A 17 1.39 -4.90 20.81
C ALA A 17 0.01 -5.14 20.18
N LEU A 18 -0.37 -6.41 19.98
CA LEU A 18 -1.61 -6.81 19.31
C LEU A 18 -2.81 -6.94 20.25
N LYS A 19 -2.59 -7.08 21.56
CA LYS A 19 -3.66 -7.27 22.54
C LYS A 19 -4.63 -6.08 22.53
N GLY A 20 -5.88 -6.36 22.19
CA GLY A 20 -6.95 -5.35 22.14
C GLY A 20 -6.87 -4.40 20.94
N ALA A 21 -6.06 -4.70 19.92
CA ALA A 21 -6.00 -3.88 18.72
C ALA A 21 -7.29 -4.01 17.89
N ASP A 22 -7.88 -2.86 17.53
CA ASP A 22 -9.01 -2.77 16.59
C ASP A 22 -8.55 -2.67 15.13
N ILE A 23 -7.36 -2.09 14.92
CA ILE A 23 -6.73 -1.90 13.60
C ILE A 23 -5.25 -2.28 13.71
N VAL A 24 -4.77 -3.05 12.73
CA VAL A 24 -3.36 -3.44 12.59
C VAL A 24 -2.89 -3.05 11.19
N LEU A 25 -1.88 -2.19 11.12
CA LEU A 25 -1.23 -1.81 9.87
C LEU A 25 0.13 -2.50 9.77
N ILE A 26 0.35 -3.25 8.69
CA ILE A 26 1.60 -3.97 8.43
C ILE A 26 2.40 -3.20 7.37
N SER A 27 3.32 -2.35 7.83
CA SER A 27 4.36 -1.72 7.00
C SER A 27 5.71 -2.43 7.09
N ALA A 28 5.80 -3.49 7.90
CA ALA A 28 7.01 -4.27 8.10
C ALA A 28 7.44 -4.96 6.80
N GLY A 29 8.68 -4.75 6.39
CA GLY A 29 9.22 -5.34 5.19
C GLY A 29 10.57 -4.75 4.85
N VAL A 30 11.22 -5.37 3.88
CA VAL A 30 12.47 -4.86 3.30
C VAL A 30 12.12 -4.06 2.05
N ALA A 31 12.74 -2.91 1.88
CA ALA A 31 12.69 -2.16 0.62
C ALA A 31 13.67 -2.78 -0.38
N ARG A 32 13.36 -2.68 -1.69
CA ARG A 32 14.25 -3.18 -2.73
C ARG A 32 15.63 -2.53 -2.62
N LYS A 33 16.68 -3.36 -2.59
CA LYS A 33 18.09 -2.92 -2.61
C LYS A 33 18.71 -3.12 -4.00
N PRO A 34 19.74 -2.35 -4.38
CA PRO A 34 20.53 -2.64 -5.57
C PRO A 34 21.02 -4.10 -5.57
N GLY A 35 20.86 -4.81 -6.70
CA GLY A 35 21.26 -6.21 -6.83
C GLY A 35 20.24 -7.25 -6.31
N MET A 36 19.11 -6.84 -5.73
CA MET A 36 18.05 -7.76 -5.31
C MET A 36 17.04 -8.01 -6.45
N ASP A 37 16.80 -9.29 -6.74
CA ASP A 37 15.78 -9.71 -7.69
C ASP A 37 14.37 -9.51 -7.11
N ARG A 38 13.37 -9.38 -8.00
CA ARG A 38 11.97 -9.21 -7.58
C ARG A 38 11.48 -10.41 -6.76
N SER A 39 11.93 -11.62 -7.10
CA SER A 39 11.60 -12.86 -6.39
C SER A 39 12.15 -12.88 -4.96
N ASP A 40 13.36 -12.34 -4.75
CA ASP A 40 13.98 -12.33 -3.42
C ASP A 40 13.23 -11.42 -2.47
N LEU A 41 12.91 -10.22 -2.94
CA LEU A 41 12.09 -9.26 -2.21
C LEU A 41 10.73 -9.86 -1.83
N PHE A 42 10.11 -10.55 -2.79
CA PHE A 42 8.85 -11.23 -2.56
C PHE A 42 8.97 -12.29 -1.47
N ASN A 43 9.96 -13.18 -1.54
CA ASN A 43 10.13 -14.26 -0.56
C ASN A 43 10.37 -13.74 0.86
N VAL A 44 11.19 -12.70 1.00
CA VAL A 44 11.46 -12.06 2.29
C VAL A 44 10.18 -11.46 2.88
N ASN A 45 9.49 -10.62 2.11
CA ASN A 45 8.30 -9.93 2.60
C ASN A 45 7.11 -10.89 2.80
N ALA A 46 7.00 -11.94 1.99
CA ALA A 46 6.03 -13.02 2.19
C ALA A 46 6.23 -13.72 3.54
N GLY A 47 7.47 -14.02 3.92
CA GLY A 47 7.80 -14.61 5.21
C GLY A 47 7.43 -13.71 6.38
N ILE A 48 7.76 -12.43 6.29
CA ILE A 48 7.43 -11.41 7.31
C ILE A 48 5.92 -11.29 7.48
N VAL A 49 5.17 -11.09 6.38
CA VAL A 49 3.72 -10.94 6.42
C VAL A 49 3.06 -12.20 6.97
N ARG A 50 3.49 -13.40 6.55
CA ARG A 50 2.97 -14.67 7.07
C ARG A 50 3.13 -14.74 8.60
N ASN A 51 4.33 -14.48 9.11
CA ASN A 51 4.60 -14.56 10.54
C ASN A 51 3.74 -13.57 11.34
N LEU A 52 3.66 -12.31 10.92
CA LEU A 52 2.87 -11.29 11.61
C LEU A 52 1.36 -11.62 11.59
N VAL A 53 0.84 -12.08 10.44
CA VAL A 53 -0.57 -12.45 10.31
C VAL A 53 -0.90 -13.69 11.15
N GLU A 54 0.01 -14.64 11.32
CA GLU A 54 -0.17 -15.77 12.25
C GLU A 54 -0.29 -15.32 13.71
N GLN A 55 0.42 -14.26 14.11
CA GLN A 55 0.31 -13.69 15.46
C GLN A 55 -0.99 -12.91 15.63
N ILE A 56 -1.40 -12.14 14.60
CA ILE A 56 -2.69 -11.42 14.57
C ILE A 56 -3.86 -12.40 14.68
N ALA A 57 -3.85 -13.48 13.90
CA ALA A 57 -4.90 -14.50 13.89
C ALA A 57 -5.15 -15.11 15.28
N ARG A 58 -4.10 -15.23 16.11
CA ARG A 58 -4.20 -15.76 17.48
C ARG A 58 -4.59 -14.70 18.51
N THR A 59 -4.16 -13.46 18.31
CA THR A 59 -4.21 -12.43 19.37
C THR A 59 -5.37 -11.46 19.23
N CYS A 60 -5.66 -11.03 18.01
CA CYS A 60 -6.71 -10.05 17.70
C CYS A 60 -7.42 -10.37 16.36
N PRO A 61 -8.03 -11.57 16.20
CA PRO A 61 -8.60 -12.02 14.93
C PRO A 61 -9.76 -11.14 14.41
N LYS A 62 -10.31 -10.26 15.26
CA LYS A 62 -11.41 -9.35 14.89
C LYS A 62 -10.92 -7.98 14.40
N ALA A 63 -9.62 -7.70 14.44
CA ALA A 63 -9.06 -6.44 14.00
C ALA A 63 -9.22 -6.23 12.49
N LEU A 64 -9.24 -4.97 12.07
CA LEU A 64 -9.03 -4.56 10.69
C LEU A 64 -7.54 -4.66 10.36
N ILE A 65 -7.18 -5.33 9.27
CA ILE A 65 -5.80 -5.62 8.87
C ILE A 65 -5.50 -4.90 7.56
N GLY A 66 -4.65 -3.88 7.63
CA GLY A 66 -4.16 -3.13 6.48
C GLY A 66 -2.75 -3.56 6.08
N ILE A 67 -2.58 -4.09 4.88
CA ILE A 67 -1.27 -4.52 4.34
C ILE A 67 -0.66 -3.40 3.51
N ILE A 68 0.45 -2.84 3.98
CA ILE A 68 1.27 -1.85 3.27
C ILE A 68 2.48 -2.54 2.63
N THR A 69 2.95 -3.64 3.23
CA THR A 69 4.12 -4.40 2.77
C THR A 69 3.99 -4.83 1.31
N ASN A 70 4.95 -4.38 0.50
CA ASN A 70 5.02 -4.74 -0.90
C ASN A 70 5.57 -6.16 -1.12
N PRO A 71 5.16 -6.84 -2.21
CA PRO A 71 4.16 -6.41 -3.20
C PRO A 71 2.73 -6.65 -2.70
N VAL A 72 1.93 -5.57 -2.55
CA VAL A 72 0.57 -5.62 -1.97
C VAL A 72 -0.34 -6.63 -2.68
N ASN A 73 -0.25 -6.71 -4.02
CA ASN A 73 -1.02 -7.64 -4.84
C ASN A 73 -0.89 -9.11 -4.38
N THR A 74 0.27 -9.48 -3.81
CA THR A 74 0.53 -10.86 -3.38
C THR A 74 0.49 -11.01 -1.86
N THR A 75 0.97 -10.02 -1.11
CA THR A 75 1.00 -10.09 0.37
C THR A 75 -0.41 -10.10 0.98
N VAL A 76 -1.38 -9.44 0.35
CA VAL A 76 -2.81 -9.54 0.75
C VAL A 76 -3.34 -10.97 0.57
N ALA A 77 -3.03 -11.61 -0.56
CA ALA A 77 -3.43 -13.00 -0.80
C ALA A 77 -2.81 -13.96 0.22
N ILE A 78 -1.52 -13.77 0.54
CA ILE A 78 -0.83 -14.55 1.58
C ILE A 78 -1.52 -14.38 2.93
N ALA A 79 -1.80 -13.14 3.34
CA ALA A 79 -2.49 -12.85 4.59
C ALA A 79 -3.87 -13.53 4.65
N ALA A 80 -4.62 -13.49 3.54
CA ALA A 80 -5.91 -14.16 3.44
C ALA A 80 -5.79 -15.68 3.67
N GLU A 81 -4.83 -16.35 3.02
CA GLU A 81 -4.62 -17.79 3.18
C GLU A 81 -4.19 -18.18 4.60
N VAL A 82 -3.35 -17.36 5.25
CA VAL A 82 -2.97 -17.57 6.66
C VAL A 82 -4.19 -17.48 7.57
N LEU A 83 -5.03 -16.47 7.39
CA LEU A 83 -6.25 -16.29 8.18
C LEU A 83 -7.27 -17.41 7.93
N LYS A 84 -7.39 -17.88 6.67
CA LYS A 84 -8.26 -19.01 6.31
C LYS A 84 -7.80 -20.29 6.99
N LYS A 85 -6.49 -20.57 6.94
CA LYS A 85 -5.88 -21.74 7.61
C LYS A 85 -6.10 -21.69 9.13
N ALA A 86 -6.11 -20.49 9.71
CA ALA A 86 -6.42 -20.29 11.13
C ALA A 86 -7.93 -20.30 11.46
N GLY A 87 -8.81 -20.38 10.46
CA GLY A 87 -10.27 -20.41 10.65
C GLY A 87 -10.90 -19.08 11.06
N VAL A 88 -10.21 -17.96 10.87
CA VAL A 88 -10.62 -16.62 11.35
C VAL A 88 -10.71 -15.57 10.24
N TYR A 89 -10.67 -15.99 8.98
CA TYR A 89 -10.70 -15.07 7.85
C TYR A 89 -12.06 -14.36 7.71
N ASP A 90 -12.01 -13.03 7.77
CA ASP A 90 -13.11 -12.15 7.40
C ASP A 90 -12.64 -11.25 6.23
N LYS A 91 -13.22 -11.47 5.05
CA LYS A 91 -12.88 -10.72 3.83
C LYS A 91 -13.16 -9.22 3.93
N ASN A 92 -14.07 -8.79 4.83
CA ASN A 92 -14.39 -7.39 5.01
C ASN A 92 -13.39 -6.66 5.93
N LYS A 93 -12.44 -7.40 6.52
CA LYS A 93 -11.46 -6.88 7.48
C LYS A 93 -10.03 -6.95 7.01
N LEU A 94 -9.76 -7.51 5.83
CA LEU A 94 -8.42 -7.56 5.24
C LEU A 94 -8.39 -6.69 3.99
N PHE A 95 -7.48 -5.71 3.95
CA PHE A 95 -7.33 -4.81 2.83
C PHE A 95 -5.86 -4.49 2.54
N GLY A 96 -5.53 -4.30 1.26
CA GLY A 96 -4.26 -3.73 0.83
C GLY A 96 -4.35 -2.21 0.81
N ILE A 97 -3.32 -1.54 1.32
CA ILE A 97 -3.25 -0.07 1.27
C ILE A 97 -2.72 0.35 -0.10
N THR A 98 -3.62 0.86 -0.94
CA THR A 98 -3.30 1.40 -2.28
C THR A 98 -3.51 2.90 -2.38
N THR A 99 -3.81 3.55 -1.26
CA THR A 99 -4.18 4.98 -1.17
C THR A 99 -3.12 5.91 -1.76
N LEU A 100 -1.84 5.52 -1.74
CA LEU A 100 -0.80 6.31 -2.39
C LEU A 100 -1.06 6.50 -3.89
N ASP A 101 -1.60 5.50 -4.59
CA ASP A 101 -1.88 5.63 -6.03
C ASP A 101 -2.96 6.70 -6.30
N THR A 102 -3.96 6.79 -5.42
CA THR A 102 -4.98 7.85 -5.45
C THR A 102 -4.36 9.22 -5.16
N ILE A 103 -3.58 9.36 -4.09
CA ILE A 103 -2.93 10.64 -3.74
C ILE A 103 -2.05 11.16 -4.88
N ARG A 104 -1.30 10.26 -5.52
CA ARG A 104 -0.46 10.57 -6.69
C ARG A 104 -1.28 10.98 -7.90
N SER A 105 -2.34 10.23 -8.20
CA SER A 105 -3.25 10.54 -9.29
C SER A 105 -3.90 11.91 -9.11
N ASN A 106 -4.37 12.22 -7.90
CA ASN A 106 -4.93 13.53 -7.55
C ASN A 106 -3.92 14.64 -7.80
N THR A 107 -2.67 14.44 -7.34
CA THR A 107 -1.58 15.40 -7.51
C THR A 107 -1.28 15.67 -8.98
N PHE A 108 -1.12 14.64 -9.81
CA PHE A 108 -0.76 14.82 -11.23
C PHE A 108 -1.91 15.40 -12.06
N VAL A 109 -3.15 15.01 -11.77
CA VAL A 109 -4.31 15.62 -12.43
C VAL A 109 -4.44 17.09 -12.04
N ALA A 110 -4.26 17.42 -10.76
CA ALA A 110 -4.31 18.79 -10.27
C ALA A 110 -3.23 19.66 -10.92
N GLU A 111 -1.99 19.16 -10.99
CA GLU A 111 -0.86 19.82 -11.67
C GLU A 111 -1.18 20.09 -13.15
N LEU A 112 -1.65 19.07 -13.88
CA LEU A 112 -1.97 19.20 -15.31
C LEU A 112 -3.10 20.20 -15.58
N LYS A 113 -4.12 20.22 -14.71
CA LYS A 113 -5.34 21.03 -14.92
C LYS A 113 -5.34 22.35 -14.15
N GLY A 114 -4.23 22.70 -13.48
CA GLY A 114 -4.12 23.93 -12.70
C GLY A 114 -5.11 24.01 -11.53
N LYS A 115 -5.40 22.88 -10.87
CA LYS A 115 -6.31 22.76 -9.73
C LYS A 115 -5.52 22.46 -8.45
N GLN A 116 -6.21 22.49 -7.30
CA GLN A 116 -5.63 22.03 -6.04
C GLN A 116 -5.81 20.50 -5.90
N PRO A 117 -4.79 19.74 -5.45
CA PRO A 117 -4.90 18.30 -5.27
C PRO A 117 -6.03 17.86 -4.32
N GLN A 118 -6.39 18.71 -3.35
CA GLN A 118 -7.48 18.45 -2.41
C GLN A 118 -8.88 18.51 -3.06
N ASP A 119 -9.00 19.17 -4.21
CA ASP A 119 -10.25 19.31 -4.95
C ASP A 119 -10.41 18.22 -6.04
N ILE A 120 -9.42 17.33 -6.16
CA ILE A 120 -9.42 16.22 -7.10
C ILE A 120 -9.61 14.91 -6.35
N GLU A 121 -10.52 14.09 -6.85
CA GLU A 121 -10.64 12.70 -6.45
C GLU A 121 -10.61 11.82 -7.70
N VAL A 122 -9.48 11.14 -7.92
CA VAL A 122 -9.32 10.15 -8.99
C VAL A 122 -9.55 8.76 -8.42
N PRO A 123 -10.60 8.05 -8.83
CA PRO A 123 -10.75 6.64 -8.50
C PRO A 123 -9.62 5.83 -9.14
N VAL A 124 -8.92 5.02 -8.35
CA VAL A 124 -7.87 4.12 -8.84
C VAL A 124 -8.24 2.70 -8.49
N ILE A 125 -8.25 1.81 -9.49
CA ILE A 125 -8.65 0.41 -9.33
C ILE A 125 -7.57 -0.55 -9.83
N GLY A 126 -7.78 -1.85 -9.62
CA GLY A 126 -6.89 -2.92 -10.04
C GLY A 126 -5.99 -3.38 -8.90
N GLY A 127 -4.68 -3.13 -9.00
CA GLY A 127 -3.69 -3.45 -7.99
C GLY A 127 -2.72 -2.29 -7.74
N HIS A 128 -1.63 -2.58 -7.02
CA HIS A 128 -0.63 -1.61 -6.55
C HIS A 128 0.76 -1.87 -7.16
N SER A 129 0.82 -2.36 -8.41
CA SER A 129 2.09 -2.64 -9.07
C SER A 129 2.02 -2.42 -10.58
N GLY A 130 2.72 -1.39 -11.05
CA GLY A 130 2.91 -1.07 -12.47
C GLY A 130 1.61 -1.14 -13.26
N VAL A 131 1.54 -2.07 -14.21
CA VAL A 131 0.40 -2.24 -15.12
C VAL A 131 -0.93 -2.55 -14.44
N THR A 132 -0.91 -3.01 -13.18
CA THR A 132 -2.14 -3.30 -12.43
C THR A 132 -2.81 -2.05 -11.87
N ILE A 133 -2.11 -0.90 -11.80
CA ILE A 133 -2.65 0.37 -11.32
C ILE A 133 -3.46 1.01 -12.45
N LEU A 134 -4.76 1.25 -12.26
CA LEU A 134 -5.62 1.84 -13.28
C LEU A 134 -6.37 3.08 -12.74
N PRO A 135 -5.90 4.30 -13.06
CA PRO A 135 -6.62 5.53 -12.75
C PRO A 135 -7.81 5.73 -13.68
N LEU A 136 -9.00 5.89 -13.12
CA LEU A 136 -10.25 6.10 -13.87
C LEU A 136 -10.44 7.60 -14.16
N LEU A 137 -9.58 8.15 -15.02
CA LEU A 137 -9.58 9.57 -15.37
C LEU A 137 -10.93 10.06 -15.94
N SER A 138 -11.69 9.16 -16.57
CA SER A 138 -13.03 9.45 -17.10
C SER A 138 -14.11 9.69 -16.03
N GLN A 139 -13.85 9.35 -14.77
CA GLN A 139 -14.81 9.50 -13.67
C GLN A 139 -14.64 10.79 -12.88
N ILE A 140 -13.71 11.66 -13.27
CA ILE A 140 -13.42 12.91 -12.55
C ILE A 140 -14.45 13.98 -12.97
N PRO A 141 -15.34 14.46 -12.07
CA PRO A 141 -16.39 15.39 -12.45
C PRO A 141 -15.84 16.72 -12.98
N GLY A 142 -16.38 17.18 -14.11
CA GLY A 142 -16.05 18.49 -14.68
C GLY A 142 -14.61 18.62 -15.21
N ILE A 143 -13.91 17.51 -15.44
CA ILE A 143 -12.59 17.50 -16.07
C ILE A 143 -12.62 16.63 -17.33
N SER A 144 -12.29 17.24 -18.46
CA SER A 144 -12.08 16.53 -19.72
C SER A 144 -10.59 16.36 -19.98
N PHE A 145 -10.23 15.22 -20.56
CA PHE A 145 -8.87 14.91 -21.00
C PHE A 145 -8.85 14.65 -22.50
N THR A 146 -7.78 15.06 -23.16
CA THR A 146 -7.44 14.55 -24.49
C THR A 146 -6.93 13.11 -24.39
N GLU A 147 -6.98 12.36 -25.48
CA GLU A 147 -6.44 10.99 -25.49
C GLU A 147 -4.96 10.95 -25.10
N GLN A 148 -4.18 11.92 -25.56
CA GLN A 148 -2.76 12.05 -25.22
C GLN A 148 -2.55 12.30 -23.72
N GLU A 149 -3.34 13.19 -23.11
CA GLU A 149 -3.28 13.42 -21.66
C GLU A 149 -3.61 12.16 -20.86
N VAL A 150 -4.60 11.37 -21.30
CA VAL A 150 -4.95 10.10 -20.66
C VAL A 150 -3.78 9.12 -20.72
N ILE A 151 -3.13 8.99 -21.88
CA ILE A 151 -1.99 8.10 -22.08
C ILE A 151 -0.82 8.52 -21.18
N ASP A 152 -0.48 9.81 -21.18
CA ASP A 152 0.68 10.34 -20.46
C ASP A 152 0.48 10.29 -18.93
N LEU A 153 -0.70 10.69 -18.43
CA LEU A 153 -1.03 10.59 -17.01
C LEU A 153 -1.02 9.14 -16.55
N THR A 154 -1.67 8.23 -17.29
CA THR A 154 -1.70 6.81 -16.93
C THR A 154 -0.29 6.23 -16.88
N LYS A 155 0.58 6.60 -17.83
CA LYS A 155 1.97 6.15 -17.85
C LYS A 155 2.76 6.71 -16.64
N ARG A 156 2.59 7.98 -16.29
CA ARG A 156 3.26 8.60 -15.13
C ARG A 156 2.81 7.94 -13.82
N ILE A 157 1.50 7.80 -13.62
CA ILE A 157 0.89 7.19 -12.42
C ILE A 157 1.42 5.75 -12.21
N LYS A 158 1.49 4.95 -13.27
CA LYS A 158 1.99 3.57 -13.19
C LYS A 158 3.47 3.45 -12.84
N ASN A 159 4.27 4.48 -13.12
CA ASN A 159 5.73 4.40 -13.06
C ASN A 159 6.37 5.22 -11.92
N GLU A 160 5.61 5.97 -11.13
CA GLU A 160 6.20 6.87 -10.13
C GLU A 160 6.95 6.14 -9.01
N GLY A 161 6.60 4.89 -8.69
CA GLY A 161 7.41 4.06 -7.79
C GLY A 161 8.88 3.97 -8.24
N THR A 162 9.12 3.98 -9.56
CA THR A 162 10.44 4.02 -10.18
C THR A 162 11.04 5.43 -10.13
N GLU A 163 10.25 6.47 -10.41
CA GLU A 163 10.68 7.88 -10.38
C GLU A 163 11.30 8.26 -9.02
N VAL A 164 10.68 7.83 -7.91
CA VAL A 164 11.22 8.10 -6.56
C VAL A 164 12.52 7.32 -6.29
N VAL A 165 12.60 6.07 -6.76
CA VAL A 165 13.83 5.25 -6.60
C VAL A 165 14.98 5.87 -7.39
N GLU A 166 14.72 6.34 -8.61
CA GLU A 166 15.70 7.04 -9.46
C GLU A 166 16.12 8.37 -8.84
N ALA A 167 15.16 9.19 -8.38
CA ALA A 167 15.44 10.45 -7.70
C ALA A 167 16.26 10.27 -6.41
N LYS A 168 16.09 9.13 -5.72
CA LYS A 168 16.90 8.75 -4.56
C LYS A 168 18.21 8.04 -4.93
N ALA A 169 18.58 7.96 -6.21
CA ALA A 169 19.76 7.25 -6.71
C ALA A 169 19.87 5.80 -6.19
N GLY A 170 18.72 5.11 -6.07
CA GLY A 170 18.66 3.75 -5.53
C GLY A 170 18.70 3.64 -4.00
N GLY A 171 18.67 4.77 -3.28
CA GLY A 171 18.64 4.85 -1.81
C GLY A 171 17.33 4.39 -1.14
N GLY A 172 16.52 3.60 -1.84
CA GLY A 172 15.22 3.09 -1.40
C GLY A 172 14.03 3.73 -2.11
N SER A 173 12.83 3.24 -1.77
CA SER A 173 11.55 3.69 -2.34
C SER A 173 10.93 4.85 -1.55
N THR A 174 9.71 5.22 -1.91
CA THR A 174 8.87 6.17 -1.19
C THR A 174 8.74 5.82 0.29
N THR A 175 8.93 6.81 1.16
CA THR A 175 8.80 6.66 2.63
C THR A 175 7.85 7.70 3.21
N LEU A 176 8.12 9.00 3.02
CA LEU A 176 7.33 10.07 3.61
C LEU A 176 5.89 10.15 3.08
N SER A 177 5.67 10.04 1.75
CA SER A 177 4.30 10.03 1.22
C SER A 177 3.58 8.68 1.38
N MET A 178 4.28 7.64 1.87
CA MET A 178 3.67 6.38 2.31
C MET A 178 3.32 6.36 3.80
N GLY A 179 3.87 7.29 4.59
CA GLY A 179 3.78 7.33 6.05
C GLY A 179 2.62 8.15 6.58
#